data_AF-F0Z5G5-F1
#
_entry.id   AF-F0Z5G5-F1
#
_cell.length_a   1.000
_cell.length_b   1.000
_cell.length_c   1.000
_cell.angle_alpha   90.00
_cell.angle_beta   90.00
_cell.angle_gamma   90.00
#
_symmetry.space_group_name_H-M   'P 1'
#
loop_
_entity.id
_entity.type
_entity.pdbx_description
1 polymer ?
#
loop_
_entity_poly.entity_id
_entity_poly.type
_entity_poly.pdbx_seq_one_letter_code
_entity_poly.pdbx_strand_id
1 'polypeptide(L)'
;MIRIIFNDLWLDVKRNFLTFILYFVVYGMIAILGVQVTLIQFLRDLQSSGQDYSAAILDAMETSPTLQEAAISVTAVATILFLWLVLRKMPIRLARPLYVCAAGEKEKMHYLRLHLIVKVCLSLVLAVLVQLFMSGKFFVSDNWMEIVVQLGLWFFLILALNLRTDPGNRKEVLEAVPEMVTEKSEEIVAGVYWFALLIVECIVFYTLTVTEITWTLWIFLVWLVLLAVNVLIAAKCSSPILAYMLSYEKMYYPLPDKKE
;
A
#
# COMPACT_ATOMS: atom_id res chain seq x y z
N MET A 1 -2.21 8.29 -24.00
CA MET A 1 -1.37 8.14 -22.78
C MET A 1 -1.67 6.86 -22.01
N ILE A 2 -2.94 6.55 -21.70
CA ILE A 2 -3.33 5.36 -20.91
C ILE A 2 -2.75 4.04 -21.46
N ARG A 3 -2.81 3.79 -22.78
CA ARG A 3 -2.22 2.59 -23.41
C ARG A 3 -0.71 2.45 -23.18
N ILE A 4 0.01 3.58 -23.14
CA ILE A 4 1.46 3.60 -22.88
C ILE A 4 1.72 3.24 -21.42
N ILE A 5 0.95 3.83 -20.50
CA ILE A 5 1.03 3.54 -19.05
C ILE A 5 0.80 2.04 -18.79
N PHE A 6 -0.25 1.46 -19.37
CA PHE A 6 -0.51 0.01 -19.22
C PHE A 6 0.62 -0.85 -19.79
N ASN A 7 1.18 -0.47 -20.94
CA ASN A 7 2.29 -1.21 -21.53
C ASN A 7 3.55 -1.14 -20.66
N ASP A 8 3.86 0.04 -20.10
CA ASP A 8 5.00 0.21 -19.19
C ASP A 8 4.83 -0.59 -17.90
N LEU A 9 3.64 -0.53 -17.28
CA LEU A 9 3.32 -1.35 -16.10
C LEU A 9 3.39 -2.85 -16.41
N TRP A 10 2.88 -3.27 -17.57
CA TRP A 10 2.95 -4.66 -18.01
C TRP A 10 4.38 -5.15 -18.21
N LEU A 11 5.26 -4.30 -18.76
CA LEU A 11 6.68 -4.61 -18.88
C LEU A 11 7.34 -4.79 -17.51
N ASP A 12 6.98 -3.97 -16.52
CA ASP A 12 7.47 -4.15 -15.16
C ASP A 12 6.95 -5.43 -14.50
N VAL A 13 5.69 -5.79 -14.73
CA VAL A 13 5.13 -7.06 -14.30
C VAL A 13 5.86 -8.24 -14.94
N LYS A 14 6.07 -8.20 -16.27
CA LYS A 14 6.77 -9.25 -17.00
C LYS A 14 8.21 -9.42 -16.52
N ARG A 15 8.91 -8.31 -16.26
CA ARG A 15 10.30 -8.32 -15.78
C ARG A 15 10.43 -8.89 -14.37
N ASN A 16 9.47 -8.61 -13.49
CA ASN A 16 9.52 -9.01 -12.08
C ASN A 16 8.62 -10.21 -11.75
N PHE A 17 8.06 -10.89 -12.76
CA PHE A 17 7.02 -11.91 -12.60
C PHE A 17 7.38 -13.00 -11.57
N LEU A 18 8.59 -13.56 -11.67
CA LEU A 18 9.06 -14.60 -10.75
C LEU A 18 9.22 -14.08 -9.32
N THR A 19 9.61 -12.81 -9.16
CA THR A 19 9.69 -12.16 -7.85
C THR A 19 8.29 -11.94 -7.25
N PHE A 20 7.30 -11.60 -8.08
CA PHE A 20 5.91 -11.46 -7.64
C PHE A 20 5.31 -12.78 -7.17
N ILE A 21 5.60 -13.88 -7.87
CA ILE A 21 5.21 -15.22 -7.40
C ILE A 21 5.84 -15.49 -6.02
N LEU A 22 7.14 -15.23 -5.86
CA LEU A 22 7.81 -15.42 -4.57
C LEU A 22 7.15 -14.58 -3.46
N TYR A 23 6.86 -13.30 -3.72
CA TYR A 23 6.16 -12.44 -2.76
C TYR A 23 4.77 -12.94 -2.41
N PHE A 24 4.05 -13.50 -3.39
CA PHE A 24 2.73 -14.08 -3.16
C PHE A 24 2.81 -15.35 -2.29
N VAL A 25 3.81 -16.20 -2.50
CA VAL A 25 4.05 -17.38 -1.65
C VAL A 25 4.40 -16.96 -0.22
N VAL A 26 5.31 -16.01 -0.05
CA VAL A 26 5.68 -15.48 1.27
C VAL A 26 4.48 -14.84 1.96
N TYR A 27 3.66 -14.08 1.23
CA TYR A 27 2.39 -13.55 1.70
C TYR A 27 1.46 -14.66 2.20
N GLY A 28 1.25 -15.71 1.41
CA GLY A 28 0.42 -16.85 1.79
C GLY A 28 0.90 -17.51 3.07
N MET A 29 2.21 -17.73 3.20
CA MET A 29 2.82 -18.30 4.42
C MET A 29 2.58 -17.42 5.65
N ILE A 30 2.81 -16.10 5.55
CA ILE A 30 2.60 -15.16 6.66
C ILE A 30 1.13 -15.11 7.06
N ALA A 31 0.22 -15.04 6.09
CA ALA A 31 -1.21 -14.99 6.34
C ALA A 31 -1.71 -16.28 7.01
N ILE A 32 -1.32 -17.45 6.50
CA ILE A 32 -1.69 -18.75 7.08
C ILE A 32 -1.13 -18.86 8.51
N LEU A 33 0.15 -18.54 8.72
CA LEU A 33 0.75 -18.59 10.07
C LEU A 33 0.04 -17.65 11.04
N GLY A 34 -0.29 -16.43 10.61
CA GLY A 34 -1.01 -15.47 11.44
C GLY A 34 -2.41 -15.97 11.82
N VAL A 35 -3.16 -16.51 10.86
CA VAL A 35 -4.51 -17.09 11.11
C VAL A 35 -4.42 -18.31 12.05
N GLN A 36 -3.39 -19.15 11.90
CA GLN A 36 -3.16 -20.29 12.81
C GLN A 36 -2.84 -19.82 14.24
N VAL A 37 -2.02 -18.78 14.40
CA VAL A 37 -1.73 -18.21 15.72
C VAL A 37 -2.99 -17.65 16.38
N THR A 38 -3.82 -16.90 15.64
CA THR A 38 -5.09 -16.39 16.17
C THR A 38 -6.05 -17.51 16.54
N LEU A 39 -6.10 -18.58 15.75
CA LEU A 39 -6.93 -19.76 16.05
C LEU A 39 -6.46 -20.47 17.34
N ILE A 40 -5.15 -20.67 17.50
CA ILE A 40 -4.58 -21.30 18.71
C ILE A 40 -4.85 -20.44 19.95
N GLN A 41 -4.75 -19.11 19.84
CA GLN A 41 -5.09 -18.19 20.93
C GLN A 41 -6.56 -18.30 21.32
N PHE A 42 -7.46 -18.24 20.33
CA PHE A 42 -8.90 -18.41 20.55
C PHE A 42 -9.24 -19.74 21.25
N LEU A 43 -8.64 -20.84 20.80
CA LEU A 43 -8.84 -22.16 21.42
C LEU A 43 -8.30 -22.22 22.87
N ARG A 44 -7.19 -21.53 23.16
CA ARG A 44 -6.64 -21.42 24.52
C ARG A 44 -7.56 -20.62 25.43
N ASP A 45 -8.11 -19.52 24.94
CA ASP A 45 -9.04 -18.67 25.72
C ASP A 45 -10.32 -19.45 26.03
N LEU A 46 -10.88 -20.18 25.06
CA LEU A 46 -11.99 -21.12 25.26
C LEU A 46 -11.66 -22.19 26.30
N GLN A 47 -10.49 -22.82 26.24
CA GLN A 47 -10.06 -23.82 27.22
C GLN A 47 -10.04 -23.26 28.65
N SER A 48 -9.52 -22.03 28.79
CA SER A 48 -9.44 -21.37 30.10
C SER A 48 -10.82 -21.03 30.69
N SER A 49 -11.84 -20.90 29.83
CA SER A 49 -13.22 -20.63 30.24
C SER A 49 -13.99 -21.86 30.75
N GLY A 50 -13.38 -23.06 30.69
CA GLY A 50 -13.95 -24.29 31.25
C GLY A 50 -15.09 -24.92 30.43
N GLN A 51 -15.25 -24.54 29.16
CA GLN A 51 -16.23 -25.15 28.26
C GLN A 51 -15.71 -26.49 27.68
N ASP A 52 -16.54 -27.53 27.71
CA ASP A 52 -16.20 -28.87 27.21
C ASP A 52 -16.01 -28.89 25.69
N TYR A 53 -14.95 -29.58 25.25
CA TYR A 53 -14.53 -29.80 23.86
C TYR A 53 -15.48 -30.71 23.06
N SER A 54 -16.75 -30.33 22.94
CA SER A 54 -17.73 -31.02 22.08
C SER A 54 -18.10 -30.15 20.87
N ALA A 55 -18.87 -30.72 19.94
CA ALA A 55 -19.27 -30.16 18.64
C ALA A 55 -19.71 -28.67 18.64
N ALA A 56 -20.10 -28.13 19.79
CA ALA A 56 -20.34 -26.70 20.01
C ALA A 56 -19.12 -25.81 19.73
N ILE A 57 -17.88 -26.28 19.92
CA ILE A 57 -16.67 -25.50 19.56
C ILE A 57 -16.48 -25.45 18.04
N LEU A 58 -16.85 -26.52 17.31
CA LEU A 58 -16.78 -26.51 15.84
C LEU A 58 -17.79 -25.49 15.27
N ASP A 59 -19.00 -25.49 15.80
CA ASP A 59 -20.06 -24.54 15.46
C ASP A 59 -19.67 -23.10 15.87
N ALA A 60 -19.08 -22.92 17.04
CA ALA A 60 -18.53 -21.63 17.49
C ALA A 60 -17.33 -21.16 16.65
N MET A 61 -16.46 -22.06 16.16
CA MET A 61 -15.38 -21.70 15.25
C MET A 61 -15.90 -21.21 13.89
N GLU A 62 -16.99 -21.80 13.39
CA GLU A 62 -17.57 -21.42 12.10
C GLU A 62 -18.37 -20.11 12.19
N THR A 63 -18.98 -19.83 13.34
CA THR A 63 -19.89 -18.69 13.55
C THR A 63 -19.32 -17.54 14.36
N SER A 64 -18.14 -17.69 14.98
CA SER A 64 -17.58 -16.64 15.84
C SER A 64 -17.17 -15.39 15.04
N PRO A 65 -17.78 -14.21 15.32
CA PRO A 65 -17.40 -12.97 14.68
C PRO A 65 -15.97 -12.55 15.05
N THR A 66 -15.53 -12.77 16.30
CA THR A 66 -14.17 -12.41 16.77
C THR A 66 -13.07 -13.08 15.94
N LEU A 67 -13.24 -14.37 15.62
CA LEU A 67 -12.26 -15.13 14.86
C LEU A 67 -12.22 -14.66 13.40
N GLN A 68 -13.38 -14.34 12.82
CA GLN A 68 -13.47 -13.78 11.47
C GLN A 68 -12.81 -12.39 11.39
N GLU A 69 -13.11 -11.50 12.34
CA GLU A 69 -12.55 -10.14 12.40
C GLU A 69 -11.03 -10.15 12.62
N ALA A 70 -10.53 -11.05 13.48
CA ALA A 70 -9.10 -11.27 13.67
C ALA A 70 -8.42 -11.82 12.42
N ALA A 71 -9.04 -12.78 11.73
CA ALA A 71 -8.50 -13.32 10.48
C ALA A 71 -8.41 -12.25 9.39
N ILE A 72 -9.46 -11.45 9.19
CA ILE A 72 -9.47 -10.34 8.21
C ILE A 72 -8.40 -9.29 8.56
N SER A 73 -8.24 -8.99 9.85
CA SER A 73 -7.23 -8.03 10.31
C SER A 73 -5.79 -8.53 10.05
N VAL A 74 -5.52 -9.80 10.34
CA VAL A 74 -4.21 -10.43 10.08
C VAL A 74 -3.91 -10.49 8.59
N THR A 75 -4.87 -10.94 7.77
CA THR A 75 -4.68 -10.96 6.32
C THR A 75 -4.48 -9.55 5.80
N ALA A 76 -5.18 -8.54 6.34
CA ALA A 76 -5.05 -7.14 5.92
C ALA A 76 -3.62 -6.64 6.13
N VAL A 77 -3.03 -6.86 7.30
CA VAL A 77 -1.63 -6.52 7.57
C VAL A 77 -0.68 -7.25 6.63
N ALA A 78 -0.91 -8.54 6.38
CA ALA A 78 -0.12 -9.30 5.41
C ALA A 78 -0.26 -8.72 3.98
N THR A 79 -1.46 -8.27 3.59
CA THR A 79 -1.71 -7.66 2.27
C THR A 79 -1.00 -6.32 2.15
N ILE A 80 -0.92 -5.52 3.22
CA ILE A 80 -0.15 -4.27 3.24
C ILE A 80 1.32 -4.56 2.94
N LEU A 81 1.91 -5.57 3.60
CA LEU A 81 3.29 -5.99 3.36
C LEU A 81 3.50 -6.49 1.93
N PHE A 82 2.56 -7.30 1.42
CA PHE A 82 2.59 -7.80 0.05
C PHE A 82 2.56 -6.66 -0.97
N LEU A 83 1.64 -5.71 -0.82
CA LEU A 83 1.54 -4.54 -1.69
C LEU A 83 2.80 -3.68 -1.61
N TRP A 84 3.38 -3.51 -0.43
CA TRP A 84 4.64 -2.79 -0.28
C TRP A 84 5.78 -3.43 -1.08
N LEU A 85 5.92 -4.76 -1.03
CA LEU A 85 6.92 -5.50 -1.80
C LEU A 85 6.69 -5.41 -3.31
N VAL A 86 5.43 -5.57 -3.75
CA VAL A 86 5.04 -5.55 -5.17
C VAL A 86 5.20 -4.15 -5.77
N LEU A 87 4.69 -3.11 -5.10
CA LEU A 87 4.68 -1.73 -5.61
C LEU A 87 6.08 -1.12 -5.64
N ARG A 88 6.99 -1.56 -4.76
CA ARG A 88 8.41 -1.19 -4.81
C ARG A 88 9.09 -1.58 -6.13
N LYS A 89 8.67 -2.69 -6.75
CA LYS A 89 9.23 -3.15 -8.04
C LYS A 89 8.62 -2.48 -9.27
N MET A 90 7.57 -1.68 -9.08
CA MET A 90 6.88 -0.93 -10.13
C MET A 90 6.95 0.58 -9.82
N PRO A 91 8.12 1.22 -9.77
CA PRO A 91 8.21 2.64 -9.43
C PRO A 91 7.47 3.49 -10.47
N ILE A 92 6.94 4.63 -10.03
CA ILE A 92 6.44 5.64 -10.97
C ILE A 92 7.64 6.15 -11.77
N ARG A 93 7.49 6.27 -13.09
CA ARG A 93 8.53 6.82 -13.95
C ARG A 93 7.91 7.36 -15.22
N LEU A 94 8.63 8.23 -15.90
CA LEU A 94 8.28 8.63 -17.26
C LEU A 94 8.57 7.48 -18.23
N ALA A 95 7.67 7.32 -19.19
CA ALA A 95 7.88 6.41 -20.31
C ALA A 95 9.12 6.82 -21.09
N ARG A 96 9.95 5.86 -21.53
CA ARG A 96 11.15 6.13 -22.33
C ARG A 96 10.90 7.06 -23.53
N PRO A 97 9.79 6.92 -24.29
CA PRO A 97 9.49 7.82 -25.41
C PRO A 97 9.26 9.28 -24.98
N LEU A 98 8.79 9.52 -23.75
CA LEU A 98 8.54 10.88 -23.25
C LEU A 98 9.82 11.63 -22.86
N TYR A 99 10.95 10.94 -22.67
CA TYR A 99 12.26 11.57 -22.47
C TYR A 99 12.85 12.14 -23.77
N VAL A 100 12.53 11.52 -24.91
CA VAL A 100 13.09 11.90 -26.22
C VAL A 100 12.19 12.91 -26.95
N CYS A 101 10.91 12.96 -26.59
CA CYS A 101 9.95 13.87 -27.22
C CYS A 101 10.04 15.27 -26.60
N ALA A 102 9.91 16.31 -27.45
CA ALA A 102 9.84 17.71 -27.04
C ALA A 102 8.48 18.08 -26.37
N ALA A 103 7.99 17.21 -25.49
CA ALA A 103 6.78 17.45 -24.72
C ALA A 103 7.08 18.47 -23.61
N GLY A 104 6.18 19.45 -23.43
CA GLY A 104 6.32 20.46 -22.40
C GLY A 104 6.22 19.87 -20.98
N GLU A 105 6.79 20.57 -19.99
CA GLU A 105 6.75 20.16 -18.58
C GLU A 105 5.32 19.86 -18.09
N LYS A 106 4.34 20.64 -18.53
CA LYS A 106 2.92 20.46 -18.20
C LYS A 106 2.36 19.12 -18.69
N GLU A 107 2.73 18.68 -19.89
CA GLU A 107 2.25 17.42 -20.46
C GLU A 107 2.88 16.21 -19.77
N LYS A 108 4.17 16.31 -19.45
CA LYS A 108 4.91 15.29 -18.68
C LYS A 108 4.34 15.15 -17.26
N MET A 109 4.03 16.26 -16.61
CA MET A 109 3.36 16.27 -15.30
C MET A 109 1.96 15.66 -15.37
N HIS A 110 1.19 15.98 -16.41
CA HIS A 110 -0.12 15.37 -16.64
C HIS A 110 -0.01 13.85 -16.81
N TYR A 111 0.98 13.37 -17.57
CA TYR A 111 1.26 11.95 -17.72
C TYR A 111 1.59 11.28 -16.37
N LEU A 112 2.46 11.88 -15.55
CA LEU A 112 2.83 11.34 -14.23
C LEU A 112 1.62 11.26 -13.29
N ARG A 113 0.75 12.27 -13.28
CA ARG A 113 -0.49 12.27 -12.49
C ARG A 113 -1.43 11.15 -12.94
N LEU A 114 -1.59 10.99 -14.25
CA LEU A 114 -2.41 9.91 -14.82
C LEU A 114 -1.82 8.52 -14.50
N HIS A 115 -0.49 8.38 -14.56
CA HIS A 115 0.21 7.15 -14.20
C HIS A 115 -0.04 6.81 -12.72
N LEU A 116 0.10 7.78 -11.81
CA LEU A 116 -0.22 7.59 -10.39
C LEU A 116 -1.67 7.12 -10.19
N ILE A 117 -2.65 7.78 -10.82
CA ILE A 117 -4.07 7.41 -10.71
C ILE A 117 -4.30 5.97 -11.17
N VAL A 118 -3.80 5.61 -12.36
CA VAL A 118 -3.95 4.25 -12.90
C VAL A 118 -3.33 3.22 -11.96
N LYS A 119 -2.14 3.51 -11.41
CA LYS A 119 -1.44 2.60 -10.50
C LYS A 119 -2.16 2.46 -9.15
N VAL A 120 -2.72 3.55 -8.60
CA VAL A 120 -3.56 3.54 -7.40
C VAL A 120 -4.84 2.72 -7.64
N CYS A 121 -5.51 2.87 -8.78
CA CYS A 121 -6.68 2.06 -9.12
C CYS A 121 -6.33 0.56 -9.22
N LEU A 122 -5.24 0.21 -9.92
CA LEU A 122 -4.82 -1.18 -10.06
C LEU A 122 -4.42 -1.81 -8.73
N SER A 123 -3.74 -1.05 -7.86
CA SER A 123 -3.35 -1.53 -6.53
C SER A 123 -4.53 -1.66 -5.57
N LEU A 124 -5.55 -0.81 -5.69
CA LEU A 124 -6.81 -0.97 -4.96
C LEU A 124 -7.54 -2.25 -5.39
N VAL A 125 -7.66 -2.49 -6.69
CA VAL A 125 -8.26 -3.73 -7.22
C VAL A 125 -7.47 -4.95 -6.75
N LEU A 126 -6.13 -4.90 -6.81
CA LEU A 126 -5.28 -5.99 -6.32
C LEU A 126 -5.48 -6.22 -4.82
N ALA A 127 -5.55 -5.16 -4.00
CA ALA A 127 -5.78 -5.26 -2.56
C ALA A 127 -7.10 -5.97 -2.24
N VAL A 128 -8.18 -5.57 -2.91
CA VAL A 128 -9.51 -6.16 -2.75
C VAL A 128 -9.53 -7.62 -3.19
N LEU A 129 -8.95 -7.95 -4.36
CA LEU A 129 -8.89 -9.32 -4.86
C LEU A 129 -8.09 -10.24 -3.94
N VAL A 130 -6.94 -9.78 -3.45
CA VAL A 130 -6.09 -10.55 -2.54
C VAL A 130 -6.80 -10.78 -1.21
N GLN A 131 -7.51 -9.79 -0.70
CA GLN A 131 -8.31 -9.97 0.52
C GLN A 131 -9.46 -10.95 0.33
N LEU A 132 -10.28 -10.75 -0.71
CA LEU A 132 -11.38 -11.67 -1.00
C LEU A 132 -10.90 -13.10 -1.21
N PHE A 133 -9.74 -13.29 -1.82
CA PHE A 133 -9.15 -14.62 -2.02
C PHE A 133 -8.75 -15.29 -0.69
N MET A 134 -8.26 -14.54 0.30
CA MET A 134 -7.70 -15.11 1.54
C MET A 134 -8.69 -15.18 2.70
N SER A 135 -9.50 -14.14 2.90
CA SER A 135 -10.44 -14.03 4.03
C SER A 135 -11.91 -14.08 3.60
N GLY A 136 -12.21 -14.08 2.29
CA GLY A 136 -13.58 -14.05 1.76
C GLY A 136 -14.29 -12.70 1.90
N LYS A 137 -13.76 -11.77 2.70
CA LYS A 137 -14.34 -10.43 2.95
C LYS A 137 -13.25 -9.37 2.91
N PHE A 138 -13.57 -8.20 2.35
CA PHE A 138 -12.68 -7.05 2.40
C PHE A 138 -12.89 -6.22 3.67
N PHE A 139 -14.14 -5.98 4.05
CA PHE A 139 -14.49 -5.19 5.24
C PHE A 139 -14.47 -6.06 6.48
N VAL A 140 -13.96 -5.50 7.59
CA VAL A 140 -13.90 -6.21 8.86
C VAL A 140 -15.30 -6.33 9.49
N SER A 141 -16.13 -5.29 9.36
CA SER A 141 -17.50 -5.29 9.87
C SER A 141 -18.50 -4.70 8.87
N ASP A 142 -19.79 -4.87 9.16
CA ASP A 142 -20.90 -4.29 8.40
C ASP A 142 -21.27 -2.87 8.87
N ASN A 143 -20.56 -2.34 9.89
CA ASN A 143 -20.79 -0.99 10.39
C ASN A 143 -20.28 0.06 9.40
N TRP A 144 -21.17 0.95 8.96
CA TRP A 144 -20.83 1.97 7.96
C TRP A 144 -19.71 2.91 8.42
N MET A 145 -19.59 3.20 9.72
CA MET A 145 -18.52 4.06 10.25
C MET A 145 -17.15 3.42 10.05
N GLU A 146 -17.05 2.13 10.36
CA GLU A 146 -15.83 1.34 10.19
C GLU A 146 -15.46 1.20 8.72
N ILE A 147 -16.45 0.93 7.86
CA ILE A 147 -16.27 0.83 6.42
C ILE A 147 -15.67 2.13 5.85
N VAL A 148 -16.20 3.29 6.25
CA VAL A 148 -15.69 4.59 5.79
C VAL A 148 -14.24 4.81 6.22
N VAL A 149 -13.92 4.51 7.49
CA VAL A 149 -12.56 4.66 8.01
C VAL A 149 -11.60 3.70 7.31
N GLN A 150 -11.98 2.43 7.17
CA GLN A 150 -11.19 1.42 6.47
C GLN A 150 -10.91 1.83 5.03
N LEU A 151 -11.91 2.30 4.28
CA LEU A 151 -11.72 2.79 2.91
C LEU A 151 -10.76 3.97 2.85
N GLY A 152 -10.88 4.92 3.77
CA GLY A 152 -9.97 6.06 3.87
C GLY A 152 -8.52 5.63 4.10
N LEU A 153 -8.30 4.75 5.09
CA LEU A 153 -6.97 4.23 5.41
C LEU A 153 -6.35 3.46 4.24
N TRP A 154 -7.11 2.55 3.63
CA TRP A 154 -6.64 1.81 2.45
C TRP A 154 -6.31 2.73 1.29
N PHE A 155 -7.13 3.75 1.03
CA PHE A 155 -6.87 4.72 -0.02
C PHE A 155 -5.56 5.49 0.22
N PHE A 156 -5.36 6.06 1.42
CA PHE A 156 -4.15 6.83 1.71
C PHE A 156 -2.90 5.96 1.77
N LEU A 157 -3.01 4.74 2.32
CA LEU A 157 -1.91 3.79 2.34
C LEU A 157 -1.48 3.40 0.93
N ILE A 158 -2.44 3.05 0.06
CA ILE A 158 -2.16 2.72 -1.33
C ILE A 158 -1.55 3.93 -2.04
N LEU A 159 -2.07 5.14 -1.82
CA LEU A 159 -1.51 6.36 -2.38
C LEU A 159 -0.06 6.58 -1.94
N ALA A 160 0.24 6.46 -0.64
CA ALA A 160 1.58 6.61 -0.09
C ALA A 160 2.54 5.54 -0.63
N LEU A 161 2.10 4.28 -0.73
CA LEU A 161 2.88 3.19 -1.33
C LEU A 161 3.20 3.44 -2.81
N ASN A 162 2.26 4.01 -3.56
CA ASN A 162 2.45 4.31 -4.98
C ASN A 162 3.32 5.54 -5.22
N LEU A 163 3.28 6.52 -4.31
CA LEU A 163 4.10 7.74 -4.36
C LEU A 163 5.56 7.51 -4.00
N ARG A 164 5.92 6.37 -3.40
CA ARG A 164 7.32 6.04 -3.12
C ARG A 164 8.14 6.02 -4.41
N THR A 165 9.10 6.93 -4.43
CA THR A 165 10.12 7.12 -5.45
C THR A 165 11.21 6.07 -5.23
N ASP A 166 11.41 5.17 -6.20
CA ASP A 166 12.65 4.41 -6.28
C ASP A 166 13.41 4.94 -7.50
N PRO A 167 14.47 5.74 -7.32
CA PRO A 167 15.29 6.22 -8.43
C PRO A 167 15.97 5.09 -9.21
N GLY A 168 15.84 3.83 -8.78
CA GLY A 168 16.54 2.71 -9.39
C GLY A 168 17.99 2.72 -8.94
N ASN A 169 18.94 2.76 -9.88
CA ASN A 169 20.37 2.58 -9.58
C ASN A 169 20.96 3.82 -8.87
N ARG A 170 20.61 4.00 -7.59
CA ARG A 170 20.98 5.15 -6.75
C ARG A 170 22.49 5.41 -6.73
N LYS A 171 23.32 4.38 -6.95
CA LYS A 171 24.79 4.50 -7.05
C LYS A 171 25.25 5.31 -8.25
N GLU A 172 24.79 4.98 -9.46
CA GLU A 172 25.13 5.73 -10.68
C GLU A 172 24.58 7.17 -10.62
N VAL A 173 23.43 7.33 -9.98
CA VAL A 173 22.78 8.63 -9.74
C VAL A 173 23.60 9.52 -8.79
N LEU A 174 24.12 8.94 -7.70
CA LEU A 174 25.01 9.61 -6.73
C LEU A 174 26.33 10.04 -7.39
N GLU A 175 26.84 9.24 -8.33
CA GLU A 175 28.08 9.54 -9.07
C GLU A 175 27.89 10.61 -10.15
N ALA A 176 26.74 10.62 -10.85
CA ALA A 176 26.48 11.54 -11.95
C ALA A 176 26.02 12.94 -11.49
N VAL A 177 25.15 13.03 -10.48
CA VAL A 177 24.60 14.31 -10.00
C VAL A 177 24.39 14.27 -8.47
N PRO A 178 25.42 14.56 -7.65
CA PRO A 178 25.34 14.50 -6.19
C PRO A 178 24.30 15.47 -5.60
N GLU A 179 24.03 16.60 -6.27
CA GLU A 179 23.02 17.59 -5.87
C GLU A 179 21.57 17.12 -6.07
N MET A 180 21.30 16.13 -6.94
CA MET A 180 19.95 15.58 -7.07
C MET A 180 19.59 14.62 -5.92
N VAL A 181 20.58 14.19 -5.13
CA VAL A 181 20.42 13.28 -3.99
C VAL A 181 20.37 14.02 -2.65
N THR A 182 20.40 15.36 -2.65
CA THR A 182 20.01 16.12 -1.46
C THR A 182 18.51 15.94 -1.27
N GLU A 183 18.14 15.03 -0.37
CA GLU A 183 16.77 14.66 -0.03
C GLU A 183 15.92 15.91 0.16
N LYS A 184 14.95 16.14 -0.74
CA LYS A 184 13.96 17.20 -0.50
C LYS A 184 13.14 16.77 0.71
N SER A 185 13.00 17.67 1.68
CA SER A 185 12.26 17.43 2.94
C SER A 185 10.89 16.78 2.72
N GLU A 186 10.22 17.11 1.62
CA GLU A 186 8.90 16.60 1.25
C GLU A 186 8.88 15.10 0.86
N GLU A 187 9.97 14.56 0.29
CA GLU A 187 10.11 13.13 -0.01
C GLU A 187 10.32 12.32 1.27
N ILE A 188 11.07 12.85 2.23
CA ILE A 188 11.25 12.23 3.56
C ILE A 188 9.91 12.26 4.32
N VAL A 189 9.20 13.41 4.30
CA VAL A 189 7.90 13.58 4.93
C VAL A 189 6.89 12.57 4.39
N ALA A 190 6.75 12.42 3.07
CA ALA A 190 5.79 11.48 2.51
C ALA A 190 6.27 10.02 2.53
N GLY A 191 7.54 9.77 2.24
CA GLY A 191 8.10 8.44 2.07
C GLY A 191 8.31 7.70 3.39
N VAL A 192 8.69 8.42 4.45
CA VAL A 192 9.01 7.83 5.77
C VAL A 192 7.94 8.19 6.79
N TYR A 193 7.73 9.48 7.08
CA TYR A 193 6.87 9.91 8.18
C TYR A 193 5.38 9.64 7.93
N TRP A 194 4.87 10.03 6.77
CA TRP A 194 3.47 9.81 6.43
C TRP A 194 3.14 8.32 6.29
N PHE A 195 4.04 7.54 5.68
CA PHE A 195 3.90 6.10 5.63
C PHE A 195 3.89 5.46 7.02
N ALA A 196 4.80 5.87 7.91
CA ALA A 196 4.83 5.37 9.29
C ALA A 196 3.54 5.73 10.06
N LEU A 197 3.05 6.96 9.91
CA LEU A 197 1.79 7.42 10.49
C LEU A 197 0.61 6.55 10.02
N LEU A 198 0.51 6.28 8.71
CA LEU A 198 -0.53 5.42 8.15
C LEU A 198 -0.46 3.97 8.66
N ILE A 199 0.75 3.44 8.87
CA ILE A 199 0.91 2.10 9.47
C ILE A 199 0.41 2.10 10.91
N VAL A 200 0.74 3.13 11.71
CA VAL A 200 0.25 3.26 13.08
C VAL A 200 -1.28 3.37 13.09
N GLU A 201 -1.86 4.18 12.21
CA GLU A 201 -3.32 4.30 12.07
C GLU A 201 -3.95 2.94 11.72
N CYS A 202 -3.42 2.21 10.74
CA CYS A 202 -3.90 0.86 10.42
C CYS A 202 -3.82 -0.09 11.61
N ILE A 203 -2.72 -0.09 12.36
CA ILE A 203 -2.55 -0.94 13.56
C ILE A 203 -3.62 -0.60 14.60
N VAL A 204 -3.81 0.69 14.88
CA VAL A 204 -4.83 1.15 15.85
C VAL A 204 -6.23 0.73 15.38
N PHE A 205 -6.56 0.95 14.11
CA PHE A 205 -7.86 0.57 13.54
C PHE A 205 -8.14 -0.93 13.71
N TYR A 206 -7.26 -1.80 13.22
CA TYR A 206 -7.48 -3.25 13.31
C TYR A 206 -7.44 -3.76 14.75
N THR A 207 -6.69 -3.12 15.63
CA THR A 207 -6.68 -3.47 17.06
C THR A 207 -8.00 -3.10 17.73
N LEU A 208 -8.57 -1.93 17.43
CA LEU A 208 -9.90 -1.54 17.91
C LEU A 208 -10.97 -2.56 17.47
N THR A 209 -10.87 -3.06 16.24
CA THR A 209 -11.82 -4.05 15.74
C THR A 209 -11.65 -5.41 16.42
N VAL A 210 -10.41 -5.93 16.52
CA VAL A 210 -10.14 -7.21 17.20
C VAL A 210 -10.49 -7.19 18.70
N THR A 211 -10.46 -6.02 19.33
CA THR A 211 -10.85 -5.84 20.74
C THR A 211 -12.35 -5.56 20.94
N GLU A 212 -13.15 -5.61 19.86
CA GLU A 212 -14.60 -5.39 19.87
C GLU A 212 -15.03 -4.08 20.55
N ILE A 213 -14.20 -3.02 20.44
CA ILE A 213 -14.56 -1.73 21.01
C ILE A 213 -15.73 -1.14 20.24
N THR A 214 -16.84 -0.91 20.95
CA THR A 214 -18.07 -0.36 20.36
C THR A 214 -17.81 1.01 19.74
N TRP A 215 -18.13 1.15 18.45
CA TRP A 215 -17.98 2.41 17.74
C TRP A 215 -18.97 3.46 18.23
N THR A 216 -18.43 4.54 18.78
CA THR A 216 -19.21 5.72 19.15
C THR A 216 -18.97 6.83 18.13
N LEU A 217 -19.89 7.79 18.08
CA LEU A 217 -19.73 8.98 17.23
C LEU A 217 -18.42 9.73 17.53
N TRP A 218 -17.96 9.73 18.78
CA TRP A 218 -16.69 10.37 19.17
C TRP A 218 -15.47 9.69 18.55
N ILE A 219 -15.43 8.35 18.58
CA ILE A 219 -14.36 7.58 17.92
C ILE A 219 -14.35 7.89 16.42
N PHE A 220 -15.53 7.92 15.79
CA PHE A 220 -15.65 8.25 14.39
C PHE A 220 -15.18 9.68 14.05
N LEU A 221 -15.52 10.67 14.88
CA LEU A 221 -15.07 12.06 14.68
C LEU A 221 -13.54 12.19 14.77
N VAL A 222 -12.90 11.47 15.70
CA VAL A 222 -11.43 11.42 15.79
C VAL A 222 -10.83 10.87 14.49
N TRP A 223 -11.39 9.79 13.96
CA TRP A 223 -10.96 9.23 12.67
C TRP A 223 -11.15 10.21 11.51
N LEU A 224 -12.24 10.96 11.47
CA LEU A 224 -12.45 11.98 10.43
C LEU A 224 -11.38 13.08 10.48
N VAL A 225 -10.95 13.48 11.68
CA VAL A 225 -9.85 14.44 11.84
C VAL A 225 -8.53 13.85 11.33
N LEU A 226 -8.22 12.59 11.66
CA LEU A 226 -7.02 11.89 11.15
C LEU A 226 -7.05 11.77 9.63
N LEU A 227 -8.19 11.39 9.04
CA LEU A 227 -8.36 11.34 7.59
C LEU A 227 -8.21 12.72 6.95
N ALA A 228 -8.69 13.80 7.58
CA ALA A 228 -8.49 15.16 7.09
C ALA A 228 -7.00 15.56 7.11
N VAL A 229 -6.23 15.17 8.14
CA VAL A 229 -4.77 15.36 8.17
C VAL A 229 -4.12 14.62 7.00
N ASN A 230 -4.54 13.37 6.73
CA ASN A 230 -4.06 12.60 5.58
C ASN A 230 -4.39 13.27 4.24
N VAL A 231 -5.57 13.87 4.07
CA VAL A 231 -5.91 14.68 2.88
C VAL A 231 -4.93 15.84 2.72
N LEU A 232 -4.63 16.56 3.80
CA LEU A 232 -3.72 17.71 3.75
C LEU A 232 -2.30 17.30 3.37
N ILE A 233 -1.80 16.20 3.94
CA ILE A 233 -0.47 15.66 3.59
C ILE A 233 -0.46 15.21 2.13
N ALA A 234 -1.47 14.44 1.68
CA ALA A 234 -1.57 13.98 0.30
C ALA A 234 -1.60 15.15 -0.71
N ALA A 235 -2.36 16.20 -0.40
CA ALA A 235 -2.46 17.39 -1.25
C ALA A 235 -1.14 18.16 -1.33
N LYS A 236 -0.42 18.29 -0.20
CA LYS A 236 0.87 18.99 -0.15
C LYS A 236 2.00 18.19 -0.78
N CYS A 237 2.05 16.88 -0.58
CA CYS A 237 3.21 16.06 -0.96
C CYS A 237 3.11 15.44 -2.36
N SER A 238 1.92 15.13 -2.86
CA SER A 238 1.77 14.40 -4.14
C SER A 238 2.37 15.15 -5.33
N SER A 239 2.03 16.43 -5.53
CA SER A 239 2.52 17.21 -6.67
C SER A 239 4.03 17.48 -6.63
N PRO A 240 4.62 17.87 -5.48
CA PRO A 240 6.06 18.05 -5.41
C PRO A 240 6.87 16.77 -5.61
N ILE A 241 6.39 15.62 -5.12
CA ILE A 241 7.03 14.32 -5.37
C ILE A 241 7.01 14.00 -6.87
N LEU A 242 5.88 14.23 -7.55
CA LEU A 242 5.81 14.05 -8.99
C LEU A 242 6.73 15.03 -9.76
N ALA A 243 6.87 16.27 -9.28
CA ALA A 243 7.82 17.24 -9.84
C ALA A 243 9.28 16.81 -9.62
N TYR A 244 9.58 16.23 -8.47
CA TYR A 244 10.89 15.63 -8.22
C TYR A 244 11.13 14.44 -9.15
N MET A 245 10.11 13.60 -9.40
CA MET A 245 10.21 12.50 -10.36
C MET A 245 10.47 12.95 -11.80
N LEU A 246 9.93 14.11 -12.18
CA LEU A 246 10.25 14.73 -13.46
C LEU A 246 11.73 15.14 -13.53
N SER A 247 12.33 15.60 -12.43
CA SER A 247 13.74 16.03 -12.42
C SER A 247 14.73 14.89 -12.74
N TYR A 248 14.34 13.63 -12.50
CA TYR A 248 15.11 12.44 -12.90
C TYR A 248 15.26 12.28 -14.42
N GLU A 249 14.47 12.99 -15.23
CA GLU A 249 14.68 13.07 -16.69
C GLU A 249 16.12 13.45 -17.05
N LYS A 250 16.75 14.33 -16.25
CA LYS A 250 18.13 14.78 -16.47
C LYS A 250 19.16 13.65 -16.33
N MET A 251 18.82 12.54 -15.67
CA MET A 251 19.70 11.37 -15.51
C MET A 251 19.59 10.37 -16.67
N TYR A 252 18.44 10.34 -17.34
CA TYR A 252 18.20 9.41 -18.46
C TYR A 252 18.48 10.03 -19.83
N TYR A 253 18.78 11.33 -19.87
CA TYR A 253 19.38 11.95 -21.04
C TYR A 253 20.77 11.35 -21.26
N PRO A 254 21.07 10.77 -22.44
CA PRO A 254 22.43 10.37 -22.73
C PRO A 254 23.31 11.63 -22.63
N LEU A 255 24.25 11.63 -21.68
CA LEU A 255 25.37 12.56 -21.73
C LEU A 255 26.00 12.37 -23.11
N PRO A 256 26.23 13.44 -23.89
CA PRO A 256 26.94 13.29 -25.15
C PRO A 256 28.24 12.57 -24.85
N ASP A 257 28.51 11.47 -25.57
CA ASP A 257 29.74 10.70 -25.43
C ASP A 257 30.89 11.70 -25.30
N LYS A 258 31.63 11.61 -24.19
CA LYS A 258 32.90 12.33 -24.08
C LYS A 258 33.71 11.83 -25.27
N LYS A 259 33.80 12.69 -26.29
CA LYS A 259 34.66 12.48 -27.45
C LYS A 259 36.06 12.18 -26.90
N GLU A 260 36.46 10.93 -26.99
CA GLU A 260 37.86 10.52 -26.99
C GLU A 260 38.55 11.07 -28.25
#